data_AF-A0A482RNC5-F1
#
_entry.id   AF-A0A482RNC5-F1
#
_cell.length_a   1.000
_cell.length_b   1.000
_cell.length_c   1.000
_cell.angle_alpha   90.00
_cell.angle_beta   90.00
_cell.angle_gamma   90.00
#
_symmetry.space_group_name_H-M   'P 1'
#
loop_
_entity.id
_entity.type
_entity.pdbx_description
1 polymer ?
#
loop_
_entity_poly.entity_id
_entity_poly.type
_entity_poly.pdbx_seq_one_letter_code
_entity_poly.pdbx_strand_id
1 'polypeptide(L)'
;MLSDGAPLCSIMYKTRLPFVIVFNKVDVAPHDFAIEWMEDFEAFQTALDEESAKSDQYITSLTRSMSLALDEFYTTIHAVGVSAATGAGMDELFAAIDLAAKEYEEEYVPELVEAFANRKARLEREQERDMERLKAEFAADAAKAAAGARGSGAASASAAGASVVRK
;
A
#
# COMPACT_ATOMS: atom_id res chain seq x y z
N MET A 1 -9.99 -18.03 18.34
CA MET A 1 -10.12 -16.88 17.40
C MET A 1 -8.75 -16.29 17.02
N LEU A 2 -7.64 -17.00 17.28
CA LEU A 2 -6.28 -16.65 16.85
C LEU A 2 -5.64 -17.88 16.18
N SER A 3 -6.42 -18.61 15.38
CA SER A 3 -6.00 -19.89 14.79
C SER A 3 -5.48 -19.76 13.35
N ASP A 4 -5.47 -18.55 12.81
CA ASP A 4 -5.05 -18.29 11.43
C ASP A 4 -3.89 -17.29 11.51
N GLY A 5 -2.69 -17.65 11.06
CA GLY A 5 -1.53 -16.74 10.98
C GLY A 5 -1.63 -15.68 9.87
N ALA A 6 -2.66 -15.79 9.01
CA ALA A 6 -2.91 -14.88 7.88
C ALA A 6 -3.27 -13.41 8.22
N PRO A 7 -3.97 -13.07 9.32
CA PRO A 7 -4.36 -11.70 9.64
C PRO A 7 -3.16 -10.79 9.96
N LEU A 8 -2.11 -11.32 10.58
CA LEU A 8 -0.94 -10.54 10.99
C LEU A 8 -0.17 -10.02 9.77
N CYS A 9 0.07 -10.88 8.78
CA CYS A 9 0.68 -10.50 7.51
C CYS A 9 -0.13 -9.41 6.79
N SER A 10 -1.46 -9.53 6.78
CA SER A 10 -2.34 -8.54 6.14
C SER A 10 -2.32 -7.18 6.84
N ILE A 11 -2.29 -7.17 8.17
CA ILE A 11 -2.21 -5.93 8.97
C ILE A 11 -0.89 -5.24 8.71
N MET A 12 0.25 -5.93 8.84
CA MET A 12 1.57 -5.33 8.64
C MET A 12 1.76 -4.82 7.21
N TYR A 13 1.29 -5.54 6.19
CA TYR A 13 1.43 -5.07 4.81
C TYR A 13 0.57 -3.82 4.53
N LYS A 14 -0.55 -3.68 5.24
CA LYS A 14 -1.46 -2.54 5.08
C LYS A 14 -1.04 -1.33 5.90
N THR A 15 -0.49 -1.55 7.09
CA THR A 15 -0.07 -0.46 7.99
C THR A 15 1.34 0.01 7.66
N ARG A 16 2.23 -0.90 7.22
CA ARG A 16 3.67 -0.65 7.00
C ARG A 16 4.34 0.04 8.19
N LEU A 17 3.89 -0.26 9.40
CA LEU A 17 4.46 0.29 10.63
C LEU A 17 5.36 -0.76 11.29
N PRO A 18 6.40 -0.33 12.02
CA PRO A 18 7.14 -1.24 12.88
C PRO A 18 6.18 -1.85 13.91
N PHE A 19 6.33 -3.15 14.13
CA PHE A 19 5.38 -3.97 14.87
C PHE A 19 6.11 -4.70 15.99
N VAL A 20 5.50 -4.74 17.18
CA VAL A 20 6.01 -5.46 18.33
C VAL A 20 5.01 -6.53 18.73
N ILE A 21 5.45 -7.79 18.77
CA ILE A 21 4.64 -8.91 19.22
C ILE A 21 4.78 -9.04 20.74
N VAL A 22 3.65 -9.18 21.43
CA VAL A 22 3.62 -9.28 22.89
C VAL A 22 2.94 -10.57 23.32
N PHE A 23 3.72 -11.51 23.85
CA PHE A 23 3.20 -12.73 24.45
C PHE A 23 2.78 -12.45 25.89
N ASN A 24 1.48 -12.28 26.12
CA ASN A 24 0.96 -12.04 27.47
C ASN A 24 0.77 -13.36 28.25
N LYS A 25 0.92 -13.27 29.59
CA LYS A 25 0.75 -14.36 30.58
C LYS A 25 1.91 -15.34 30.64
N VAL A 26 3.14 -14.84 30.54
CA VAL A 26 4.36 -15.66 30.68
C VAL A 26 4.49 -16.35 32.06
N ASP A 27 3.73 -15.90 33.05
CA ASP A 27 3.61 -16.54 34.37
C ASP A 27 2.88 -17.88 34.35
N VAL A 28 2.03 -18.12 33.33
CA VAL A 28 1.25 -19.36 33.18
C VAL A 28 1.92 -20.33 32.21
N ALA A 29 2.46 -19.81 31.11
CA ALA A 29 3.16 -20.59 30.09
C ALA A 29 4.38 -19.81 29.57
N PRO A 30 5.58 -20.42 29.54
CA PRO A 30 6.75 -19.77 28.97
C PRO A 30 6.54 -19.52 27.48
N HIS A 31 7.09 -18.43 26.96
CA HIS A 31 6.93 -18.00 25.56
C HIS A 31 8.13 -18.37 24.68
N ASP A 32 9.15 -19.01 25.25
CA ASP A 32 10.41 -19.34 24.57
C ASP A 32 10.20 -20.21 23.34
N PHE A 33 9.26 -21.16 23.40
CA PHE A 33 8.92 -22.01 22.26
C PHE A 33 8.39 -21.22 21.06
N ALA A 34 7.67 -20.12 21.32
CA ALA A 34 7.10 -19.30 20.26
C ALA A 34 8.16 -18.39 19.65
N ILE A 35 9.14 -17.94 20.43
CA ILE A 35 10.32 -17.23 19.92
C ILE A 35 11.14 -18.17 19.04
N GLU A 36 11.41 -19.39 19.51
CA GLU A 36 12.16 -20.39 18.74
C GLU A 36 11.48 -20.69 17.39
N TRP A 37 10.14 -20.75 17.34
CA TRP A 37 9.41 -20.95 16.08
C TRP A 37 9.45 -19.74 15.13
N MET A 38 9.66 -18.54 15.64
CA MET A 38 9.79 -17.32 14.83
C MET A 38 11.23 -17.13 14.30
N GLU A 39 12.23 -17.60 15.04
CA GLU A 39 13.64 -17.56 14.66
C GLU A 39 14.07 -18.77 13.81
N ASP A 40 13.51 -19.96 14.11
CA ASP A 40 13.77 -21.21 13.42
C ASP A 40 12.49 -21.75 12.78
N PHE A 41 12.34 -21.45 11.50
CA PHE A 41 11.22 -21.93 10.70
C PHE A 41 11.24 -23.45 10.49
N GLU A 42 12.40 -24.13 10.57
CA GLU A 42 12.48 -25.59 10.47
C GLU A 42 11.93 -26.27 11.73
N ALA A 43 12.21 -25.71 12.90
CA ALA A 43 11.60 -26.13 14.17
C ALA A 43 10.07 -25.95 14.12
N PHE A 44 9.58 -24.84 13.58
CA PHE A 44 8.15 -24.60 13.37
C PHE A 44 7.51 -25.58 12.38
N GLN A 45 8.15 -25.85 11.24
CA GLN A 45 7.66 -26.84 10.27
C GLN A 45 7.58 -28.24 10.88
N THR A 46 8.56 -28.62 11.69
CA THR A 46 8.56 -29.91 12.37
C THR A 46 7.39 -30.04 13.34
N ALA A 47 7.14 -28.99 14.15
CA ALA A 47 5.99 -28.94 15.05
C ALA A 47 4.65 -28.96 14.29
N LEU A 48 4.56 -28.24 13.16
CA LEU A 48 3.39 -28.25 12.29
C LEU A 48 3.16 -29.61 11.62
N ASP A 49 4.21 -30.30 11.19
CA ASP A 49 4.10 -31.63 10.57
C ASP A 49 3.58 -32.64 11.62
N GLU A 50 4.00 -32.53 12.88
CA GLU A 50 3.47 -33.32 14.00
C GLU A 50 2.00 -33.01 14.34
N GLU A 51 1.58 -31.75 14.21
CA GLU A 51 0.20 -31.30 14.46
C GLU A 51 -0.73 -31.54 13.25
N SER A 52 -0.19 -31.52 12.03
CA SER A 52 -0.92 -31.77 10.76
C SER A 52 -1.45 -33.20 10.64
N ALA A 53 -0.85 -34.13 11.40
CA ALA A 53 -1.38 -35.47 11.60
C ALA A 53 -2.73 -35.48 12.36
N LYS A 54 -3.10 -34.36 13.00
CA LYS A 54 -4.32 -34.17 13.80
C LYS A 54 -5.25 -33.06 13.29
N SER A 55 -4.80 -32.13 12.42
CA SER A 55 -5.64 -31.06 11.84
C SER A 55 -5.19 -30.51 10.48
N ASP A 56 -6.17 -30.10 9.66
CA ASP A 56 -6.17 -29.31 8.41
C ASP A 56 -4.84 -29.14 7.61
N GLN A 57 -4.52 -30.15 6.78
CA GLN A 57 -3.38 -30.17 5.83
C GLN A 57 -3.26 -28.96 4.89
N TYR A 58 -4.36 -28.25 4.62
CA TYR A 58 -4.34 -27.09 3.71
C TYR A 58 -3.53 -25.93 4.27
N ILE A 59 -3.62 -25.67 5.58
CA ILE A 59 -2.88 -24.59 6.24
C ILE A 59 -1.39 -24.92 6.26
N THR A 60 -1.03 -26.18 6.53
CA THR A 60 0.36 -26.65 6.48
C THR A 60 0.98 -26.47 5.09
N SER A 61 0.24 -26.83 4.03
CA SER A 61 0.72 -26.66 2.64
C SER A 61 0.86 -25.18 2.26
N LEU A 62 -0.07 -24.33 2.67
CA LEU A 62 0.00 -22.88 2.43
C LEU A 62 1.17 -22.24 3.18
N THR A 63 1.33 -22.54 4.46
CA THR A 63 2.45 -22.04 5.29
C THR A 63 3.79 -22.47 4.71
N ARG A 64 3.89 -23.72 4.24
CA ARG A 64 5.10 -24.20 3.54
C ARG A 64 5.36 -23.45 2.23
N SER A 65 4.33 -23.07 1.48
CA SER A 65 4.48 -22.29 0.26
C SER A 65 4.84 -20.81 0.51
N MET A 66 4.50 -20.29 1.69
CA MET A 66 4.79 -18.91 2.11
C MET A 66 6.02 -18.79 3.00
N SER A 67 6.71 -19.89 3.28
CA SER A 67 7.81 -19.98 4.26
C SER A 67 8.87 -18.90 4.09
N LEU A 68 9.35 -18.69 2.87
CA LEU A 68 10.42 -17.73 2.59
C LEU A 68 9.99 -16.28 2.87
N ALA A 69 8.72 -15.95 2.59
CA ALA A 69 8.18 -14.62 2.85
C ALA A 69 7.84 -14.41 4.33
N LEU A 70 7.57 -15.50 5.06
CA LEU A 70 7.33 -15.47 6.50
C LEU A 70 8.63 -15.44 7.31
N ASP A 71 9.70 -16.07 6.82
CA ASP A 71 11.02 -16.11 7.47
C ASP A 71 11.64 -14.71 7.58
N GLU A 72 11.71 -13.98 6.47
CA GLU A 72 12.16 -12.57 6.46
C GLU A 72 11.24 -11.67 7.31
N PHE A 73 9.96 -12.02 7.41
CA PHE A 73 8.96 -11.26 8.14
C PHE A 73 9.06 -11.47 9.66
N TYR A 74 9.22 -12.72 10.13
CA TYR A 74 9.30 -13.02 11.56
C TYR A 74 10.65 -12.69 12.17
N THR A 75 11.74 -12.83 11.41
CA THR A 75 13.09 -12.42 11.87
C THR A 75 13.23 -10.92 12.09
N THR A 76 12.40 -10.10 11.43
CA THR A 76 12.43 -8.64 11.56
C THR A 76 11.55 -8.14 12.73
N ILE A 77 10.66 -8.96 13.28
CA ILE A 77 9.69 -8.53 14.29
C ILE A 77 10.24 -8.75 15.69
N HIS A 78 10.29 -7.67 16.49
CA HIS A 78 10.62 -7.75 17.90
C HIS A 78 9.48 -8.43 18.67
N ALA A 79 9.78 -9.52 19.35
CA ALA A 79 8.82 -10.24 20.19
C ALA A 79 9.26 -10.24 21.66
N VAL A 80 8.32 -9.93 22.55
CA VAL A 80 8.58 -9.84 24.00
C VAL A 80 7.51 -10.59 24.79
N GLY A 81 7.93 -11.32 25.82
CA GLY A 81 7.03 -11.95 26.77
C GLY A 81 6.75 -11.06 27.97
N VAL A 82 5.46 -10.81 28.25
CA VAL A 82 5.03 -10.04 29.42
C VAL A 82 4.03 -10.78 30.28
N SER A 83 4.01 -10.47 31.57
CA SER A 83 2.90 -10.82 32.45
C SER A 83 2.20 -9.56 32.90
N ALA A 84 1.00 -9.33 32.39
CA ALA A 84 0.17 -8.22 32.85
C ALA A 84 -0.25 -8.33 34.33
N ALA A 85 -0.16 -9.53 34.93
CA ALA A 85 -0.52 -9.77 36.31
C ALA A 85 0.62 -9.46 37.29
N THR A 86 1.85 -9.83 36.93
CA THR A 86 3.04 -9.66 37.80
C THR A 86 3.90 -8.47 37.42
N GLY A 87 3.72 -7.92 36.21
CA GLY A 87 4.56 -6.86 35.65
C GLY A 87 5.88 -7.35 35.06
N ALA A 88 6.13 -8.66 35.02
CA ALA A 88 7.33 -9.21 34.39
C ALA A 88 7.37 -8.89 32.89
N GLY A 89 8.56 -8.57 32.36
CA GLY A 89 8.81 -8.28 30.95
C GLY A 89 8.38 -6.87 30.48
N MET A 90 7.84 -6.03 31.36
CA MET A 90 7.39 -4.68 30.97
C MET A 90 8.54 -3.76 30.55
N ASP A 91 9.72 -3.87 31.18
CA ASP A 91 10.90 -3.07 30.81
C ASP A 91 11.39 -3.43 29.39
N GLU A 92 11.39 -4.73 29.05
CA GLU A 92 11.74 -5.24 27.73
C GLU A 92 10.72 -4.77 26.68
N LEU A 93 9.43 -4.74 27.04
CA LEU A 93 8.37 -4.22 26.17
C LEU A 93 8.59 -2.73 25.86
N PHE A 94 8.91 -1.91 26.88
CA PHE A 94 9.18 -0.49 26.65
C PHE A 94 10.43 -0.28 25.79
N ALA A 95 11.49 -1.06 26.01
CA ALA A 95 12.68 -1.00 25.18
C ALA A 95 12.39 -1.37 23.71
N ALA A 96 11.55 -2.39 23.47
CA ALA A 96 11.12 -2.77 22.13
C ALA A 96 10.25 -1.67 21.47
N ILE A 97 9.37 -1.01 22.23
CA ILE A 97 8.58 0.13 21.74
C ILE A 97 9.49 1.32 21.38
N ASP A 98 10.48 1.63 22.22
CA ASP A 98 11.42 2.73 21.95
C ASP A 98 12.28 2.45 20.70
N LEU A 99 12.64 1.19 20.46
CA LEU A 99 13.33 0.77 19.24
C LEU A 99 12.41 0.92 18.02
N ALA A 100 11.19 0.39 18.09
CA ALA A 100 10.19 0.53 17.04
C ALA A 100 9.86 2.00 16.71
N ALA A 101 9.87 2.88 17.72
CA ALA A 101 9.69 4.31 17.53
C ALA A 101 10.85 4.94 16.73
N LYS A 102 12.09 4.51 16.97
CA LYS A 102 13.25 4.95 16.18
C LYS A 102 13.18 4.44 14.75
N GLU A 103 12.88 3.16 14.56
CA GLU A 103 12.69 2.55 13.22
C GLU A 103 11.60 3.30 12.44
N TYR A 104 10.51 3.68 13.11
CA TYR A 104 9.45 4.49 12.51
C TYR A 104 9.96 5.86 12.01
N GLU A 105 10.74 6.57 12.83
CA GLU A 105 11.25 7.90 12.49
C GLU A 105 12.33 7.85 11.40
N GLU A 106 13.22 6.85 11.46
CA GLU A 106 14.38 6.74 10.57
C GLU A 106 14.04 6.12 9.22
N GLU A 107 13.13 5.13 9.18
CA GLU A 107 12.82 4.38 7.94
C GLU A 107 11.46 4.78 7.37
N TYR A 108 10.40 4.77 8.19
CA TYR A 108 9.04 4.95 7.67
C TYR A 108 8.71 6.42 7.32
N VAL A 109 9.12 7.38 8.15
CA VAL A 109 8.81 8.80 7.91
C VAL A 109 9.41 9.32 6.58
N PRO A 110 10.69 9.05 6.24
CA PRO A 110 11.24 9.45 4.95
C PRO A 110 10.50 8.87 3.75
N GLU A 111 10.18 7.57 3.78
CA GLU A 111 9.39 6.92 2.73
C GLU A 111 8.02 7.58 2.56
N LEU A 112 7.36 7.91 3.67
CA LEU A 112 6.06 8.57 3.66
C LEU A 112 6.14 9.96 3.01
N VAL A 113 7.16 10.75 3.37
CA VAL A 113 7.40 12.08 2.80
C VAL A 113 7.67 11.99 1.30
N GLU A 114 8.50 11.04 0.86
CA GLU A 114 8.79 10.82 -0.55
C GLU A 114 7.54 10.41 -1.32
N ALA A 115 6.75 9.48 -0.76
CA ALA A 115 5.49 9.04 -1.36
C ALA A 115 4.49 10.21 -1.51
N PHE A 116 4.39 11.09 -0.51
CA PHE A 116 3.57 12.30 -0.60
C PHE A 116 4.07 13.27 -1.67
N ALA A 117 5.39 13.52 -1.72
CA ALA A 117 5.99 14.39 -2.73
C ALA A 117 5.76 13.85 -4.16
N ASN A 118 6.00 12.56 -4.37
CA ASN A 118 5.77 11.89 -5.65
C ASN A 118 4.30 11.93 -6.08
N ARG A 119 3.37 11.70 -5.13
CA ARG A 119 1.93 11.79 -5.41
C ARG A 119 1.52 13.22 -5.79
N LYS A 120 2.03 14.23 -5.10
CA LYS A 120 1.78 15.64 -5.42
C LYS A 120 2.32 16.00 -6.80
N ALA A 121 3.57 15.66 -7.10
CA ALA A 121 4.19 15.91 -8.40
C ALA A 121 3.48 15.17 -9.55
N ARG A 122 2.88 14.00 -9.30
CA ARG A 122 2.06 13.30 -10.29
C ARG A 122 0.76 14.05 -10.57
N LEU A 123 0.07 14.50 -9.52
CA LEU A 123 -1.18 15.26 -9.65
C LEU A 123 -0.95 16.60 -10.36
N GLU A 124 0.14 17.30 -10.08
CA GLU A 124 0.50 18.56 -10.76
C GLU A 124 0.75 18.33 -12.25
N ARG A 125 1.52 17.30 -12.62
CA ARG A 125 1.74 16.92 -14.03
C ARG A 125 0.46 16.52 -14.76
N GLU A 126 -0.44 15.83 -14.08
CA GLU A 126 -1.76 15.49 -14.64
C GLU A 126 -2.61 16.75 -14.87
N GLN A 127 -2.64 17.68 -13.90
CA GLN A 127 -3.35 18.96 -14.03
C GLN A 127 -2.77 19.84 -15.14
N GLU A 128 -1.46 19.92 -15.27
CA GLU A 128 -0.80 20.66 -16.35
C GLU A 128 -1.18 20.09 -17.72
N ARG A 129 -1.10 18.77 -17.89
CA ARG A 129 -1.49 18.08 -19.13
C ARG A 129 -2.97 18.30 -19.47
N ASP A 130 -3.85 18.22 -18.47
CA ASP A 130 -5.29 18.42 -18.66
C ASP A 130 -5.60 19.89 -19.02
N MET A 131 -4.88 20.85 -18.43
CA MET A 131 -4.99 22.26 -18.77
C MET A 131 -4.49 22.56 -20.18
N GLU A 132 -3.36 21.96 -20.59
CA GLU A 132 -2.83 22.08 -21.96
C GLU A 132 -3.82 21.52 -22.98
N ARG A 133 -4.41 20.35 -22.69
CA ARG A 133 -5.43 19.74 -23.54
C ARG A 133 -6.66 20.63 -23.69
N LEU A 134 -7.18 21.18 -22.59
CA LEU A 134 -8.31 22.11 -22.63
C LEU A 134 -7.98 23.36 -23.45
N LYS A 135 -6.80 23.97 -23.26
CA LYS A 135 -6.36 25.13 -24.05
C LYS A 135 -6.31 24.81 -25.55
N ALA A 136 -5.82 23.64 -25.92
CA ALA A 136 -5.78 23.19 -27.32
C ALA A 136 -7.19 22.98 -27.91
N GLU A 137 -8.11 22.38 -27.14
CA GLU A 137 -9.51 22.20 -27.54
C GLU A 137 -10.23 23.55 -27.72
N PHE A 138 -10.08 24.50 -26.78
CA PHE A 138 -10.63 25.86 -26.91
C PHE A 138 -10.08 26.60 -28.13
N ALA A 139 -8.78 26.47 -28.41
CA ALA A 139 -8.17 27.10 -29.59
C ALA A 139 -8.69 26.49 -30.89
N ALA A 140 -8.87 25.16 -30.94
CA ALA A 140 -9.45 24.46 -32.08
C ALA A 140 -10.92 24.87 -32.31
N ASP A 141 -11.71 24.97 -31.25
CA ASP A 141 -13.11 25.42 -31.33
C ASP A 141 -13.23 26.88 -31.77
N ALA A 142 -12.37 27.78 -31.27
CA ALA A 142 -12.30 29.17 -31.71
C ALA A 142 -11.91 29.29 -33.19
N ALA A 143 -10.92 28.49 -33.64
CA ALA A 143 -10.53 28.44 -35.06
C ALA A 143 -11.67 27.91 -35.95
N LYS A 144 -12.40 26.89 -35.48
CA LYS A 144 -13.56 26.34 -36.18
C LYS A 144 -14.73 27.34 -36.25
N ALA A 145 -14.98 28.09 -35.18
CA ALA A 145 -15.96 29.16 -35.15
C ALA A 145 -15.61 30.32 -36.11
N ALA A 146 -14.32 30.72 -36.15
CA ALA A 146 -13.83 31.75 -37.07
C ALA A 146 -13.88 31.29 -38.55
N ALA A 147 -13.60 30.02 -38.82
CA ALA A 147 -13.73 29.43 -40.15
C ALA A 147 -15.21 29.34 -40.59
N GLY A 148 -16.12 28.97 -39.68
CA GLY A 148 -17.56 28.98 -39.90
C GLY A 148 -18.11 30.38 -40.21
N ALA A 149 -17.66 31.41 -39.49
CA ALA A 149 -18.06 32.81 -39.72
C ALA A 149 -17.51 33.37 -41.05
N ARG A 150 -16.31 32.96 -41.48
CA ARG A 150 -15.76 33.30 -42.80
C ARG A 150 -16.50 32.61 -43.95
N GLY A 151 -17.01 31.39 -43.73
CA GLY A 151 -17.86 30.68 -44.69
C GLY A 151 -19.23 31.35 -44.89
N SER A 152 -19.83 31.92 -43.84
CA SER A 152 -21.10 32.63 -43.95
C SER A 152 -20.98 34.04 -44.54
N GLY A 153 -19.82 34.71 -44.39
CA GLY A 153 -19.57 36.04 -44.95
C GLY A 153 -19.44 36.05 -46.48
N ALA A 154 -18.87 34.99 -47.07
CA ALA A 154 -18.67 34.88 -48.52
C ALA A 154 -19.97 34.65 -49.31
N ALA A 155 -21.00 34.07 -48.70
CA ALA A 155 -22.29 33.83 -49.36
C ALA A 155 -23.13 35.11 -49.57
N SER A 156 -22.88 36.18 -48.79
CA SER A 156 -23.67 37.42 -48.86
C SER A 156 -23.18 38.45 -49.89
N ALA A 157 -21.95 38.31 -50.39
CA ALA A 157 -21.36 39.25 -51.36
C ALA A 157 -21.56 38.85 -52.84
N SER A 158 -22.03 37.63 -53.13
CA SER A 158 -22.15 37.10 -54.49
C SER A 158 -23.52 37.32 -55.16
N ALA A 159 -24.50 37.91 -54.48
CA ALA A 159 -25.88 37.98 -54.98
C ALA A 159 -26.28 39.32 -55.65
N ALA A 160 -25.38 40.31 -55.77
CA ALA A 160 -25.74 41.66 -56.19
C ALA A 160 -25.47 42.01 -57.68
N GLY A 161 -25.06 41.08 -58.54
CA GLY A 161 -24.72 41.43 -59.92
C GLY A 161 -24.85 40.31 -60.92
N ALA A 162 -26.06 40.08 -61.42
CA ALA A 162 -26.34 39.82 -62.85
C ALA A 162 -27.76 39.27 -63.01
N SER A 163 -28.72 40.13 -63.36
CA SER A 163 -29.90 39.67 -64.07
C SER A 163 -30.26 40.65 -65.19
N VAL A 164 -30.42 40.09 -66.38
CA VAL A 164 -31.21 40.57 -67.53
C VAL A 164 -30.49 41.51 -68.49
N VAL A 165 -30.18 41.00 -69.70
CA VAL A 165 -30.94 41.30 -70.92
C VAL A 165 -30.90 40.08 -71.86
N ARG A 166 -32.09 39.53 -72.14
CA ARG A 166 -32.34 38.49 -73.15
C ARG A 166 -32.45 39.13 -74.54
N LYS A 167 -32.11 38.36 -75.57
CA LYS A 167 -32.96 38.27 -76.76
C LYS A 167 -33.14 36.81 -77.13
#